data_AF-A0A924K366-F1
#
_entry.id   AF-A0A924K366-F1
#
_cell.length_a   1.000
_cell.length_b   1.000
_cell.length_c   1.000
_cell.angle_alpha   90.00
_cell.angle_beta   90.00
_cell.angle_gamma   90.00
#
_symmetry.space_group_name_H-M   'P 1'
#
loop_
_entity.id
_entity.type
_entity.pdbx_description
1 polymer ?
#
loop_
_entity_poly.entity_id
_entity_poly.type
_entity_poly.pdbx_seq_one_letter_code
_entity_poly.pdbx_strand_id
1 'polypeptide(L)'
;MAGFLSLSAAVQSAPLTLAIADLPAFSTALIAEDQGYFAAEGLDLKTIHCVNGKRCLKHLTDGEAHYATVADTPVVLSAMGGAKFEILSQLATTSRENHFLARADRG
;
A
#
# COMPACT_ATOMS: atom_id res chain seq x y z
N MET A 1 32.60 -17.57 36.41
CA MET A 1 32.20 -16.96 35.14
C MET A 1 30.79 -17.46 34.82
N ALA A 2 29.76 -16.66 35.14
CA ALA A 2 28.37 -17.01 34.85
C ALA A 2 28.00 -16.38 33.51
N GLY A 3 27.76 -17.20 32.50
CA GLY A 3 27.34 -16.76 31.17
C GLY A 3 25.86 -16.37 31.19
N PHE A 4 25.56 -15.12 30.87
CA PHE A 4 24.20 -14.67 30.58
C PHE A 4 23.85 -15.14 29.16
N LEU A 5 23.03 -16.17 29.06
CA LEU A 5 22.33 -16.53 27.82
C LEU A 5 21.25 -15.48 27.56
N SER A 6 21.51 -14.60 26.60
CA SER A 6 20.53 -13.63 26.13
C SER A 6 19.55 -14.35 25.20
N LEU A 7 18.35 -14.67 25.68
CA LEU A 7 17.24 -15.08 24.81
C LEU A 7 16.71 -13.83 24.10
N SER A 8 17.04 -13.67 22.82
CA SER A 8 16.28 -12.80 21.93
C SER A 8 14.95 -13.52 21.65
N ALA A 9 13.90 -13.17 22.39
CA ALA A 9 12.56 -13.56 22.01
C ALA A 9 12.22 -12.81 20.72
N ALA A 10 12.06 -13.54 19.61
CA ALA A 10 11.47 -12.97 18.41
C ALA A 10 10.07 -12.48 18.79
N VAL A 11 9.88 -11.16 18.80
CA VAL A 11 8.54 -10.57 18.84
C VAL A 11 7.86 -11.04 17.57
N GLN A 12 6.92 -11.98 17.71
CA GLN A 12 6.01 -12.33 16.64
C GLN A 12 5.14 -11.10 16.41
N SER A 13 5.41 -10.33 15.35
CA SER A 13 4.57 -9.20 14.97
C SER A 13 3.15 -9.70 14.75
N ALA A 14 2.15 -8.96 15.22
CA ALA A 14 0.78 -9.22 14.83
C ALA A 14 0.65 -9.15 13.30
N PRO A 15 -0.22 -9.97 12.68
CA PRO A 15 -0.42 -9.96 11.24
C PRO A 15 -0.86 -8.57 10.77
N LEU A 16 -0.09 -7.98 9.85
CA LEU A 16 -0.39 -6.70 9.22
C LEU A 16 -1.26 -6.93 7.99
N THR A 17 -2.02 -5.91 7.60
CA THR A 17 -2.88 -5.99 6.40
C THR A 17 -2.54 -4.84 5.46
N LEU A 18 -2.18 -5.15 4.22
CA LEU A 18 -1.85 -4.19 3.18
C LEU A 18 -2.87 -4.31 2.04
N ALA A 19 -3.57 -3.23 1.75
CA ALA A 19 -4.43 -3.14 0.57
C ALA A 19 -3.60 -2.69 -0.66
N ILE A 20 -3.51 -3.53 -1.69
CA ILE A 20 -2.73 -3.27 -2.90
C ILE A 20 -3.68 -3.09 -4.09
N ALA A 21 -3.46 -2.03 -4.87
CA ALA A 21 -4.21 -1.81 -6.09
C ALA A 21 -3.58 -2.58 -7.26
N ASP A 22 -4.39 -3.35 -7.99
CA ASP A 22 -3.94 -4.22 -9.10
C ASP A 22 -3.74 -3.41 -10.40
N LEU A 23 -2.84 -2.43 -10.35
CA LEU A 23 -2.51 -1.56 -11.47
C LEU A 23 -0.99 -1.47 -11.63
N PRO A 24 -0.46 -1.31 -12.87
CA PRO A 24 0.98 -1.25 -13.12
C PRO A 24 1.75 -0.21 -12.29
N ALA A 25 1.10 0.91 -11.93
CA ALA A 25 1.67 1.96 -11.09
C ALA A 25 2.06 1.48 -9.67
N PHE A 26 1.49 0.36 -9.21
CA PHE A 26 1.77 -0.24 -7.90
C PHE A 26 2.55 -1.55 -8.01
N SER A 27 3.17 -1.82 -9.18
CA SER A 27 3.95 -3.03 -9.44
C SER A 27 5.03 -3.31 -8.41
N THR A 28 5.64 -2.29 -7.80
CA THR A 28 6.62 -2.47 -6.71
C THR A 28 6.04 -3.28 -5.54
N ALA A 29 4.80 -3.00 -5.13
CA ALA A 29 4.14 -3.72 -4.04
C ALA A 29 3.68 -5.11 -4.48
N LEU A 30 3.13 -5.23 -5.70
CA LEU A 30 2.68 -6.50 -6.27
C LEU A 30 3.84 -7.49 -6.47
N ILE A 31 4.99 -7.02 -6.95
CA ILE A 31 6.19 -7.85 -7.13
C ILE A 31 6.78 -8.22 -5.77
N ALA A 32 6.78 -7.31 -4.79
CA ALA A 32 7.27 -7.62 -3.45
C ALA A 32 6.43 -8.70 -2.75
N GLU A 33 5.12 -8.69 -2.98
CA GLU A 33 4.23 -9.77 -2.55
C GLU A 33 4.54 -11.08 -3.29
N ASP A 34 4.51 -11.07 -4.62
CA ASP A 34 4.69 -12.27 -5.47
C ASP A 34 6.04 -12.95 -5.23
N GLN A 35 7.11 -12.16 -5.07
CA GLN A 35 8.46 -12.65 -4.83
C GLN A 35 8.75 -12.96 -3.35
N GLY A 36 7.77 -12.77 -2.46
CA GLY A 36 7.89 -13.07 -1.03
C GLY A 36 8.85 -12.15 -0.26
N TYR A 37 9.12 -10.94 -0.76
CA TYR A 37 10.03 -10.00 -0.10
C TYR A 37 9.53 -9.56 1.27
N PHE A 38 8.22 -9.40 1.48
CA PHE A 38 7.69 -9.09 2.81
C PHE A 38 8.00 -10.21 3.81
N ALA A 39 7.81 -11.46 3.40
CA ALA A 39 8.10 -12.62 4.25
C ALA A 39 9.61 -12.78 4.51
N ALA A 40 10.46 -12.46 3.53
CA ALA A 40 11.92 -12.46 3.69
C ALA A 40 12.40 -11.45 4.74
N GLU A 41 11.69 -10.34 4.91
CA GLU A 41 11.93 -9.34 5.96
C GLU A 41 11.25 -9.69 7.29
N GLY A 42 10.65 -10.89 7.42
CA GLY A 42 9.99 -11.35 8.64
C GLY A 42 8.62 -10.71 8.91
N LEU A 43 8.00 -10.08 7.89
CA LEU A 43 6.67 -9.50 8.02
C LEU A 43 5.59 -10.56 7.74
N ASP A 44 4.73 -10.80 8.73
CA ASP A 44 3.47 -11.54 8.55
C ASP A 44 2.42 -10.58 7.96
N LEU A 45 2.29 -10.59 6.64
CA LEU A 45 1.50 -9.63 5.88
C LEU A 45 0.35 -10.33 5.15
N LYS A 46 -0.88 -9.88 5.38
CA LYS A 46 -2.07 -10.23 4.62
C LYS A 46 -2.35 -9.16 3.58
N THR A 47 -2.65 -9.56 2.37
CA THR A 47 -2.93 -8.62 1.28
C THR A 47 -4.41 -8.60 0.93
N ILE A 48 -4.92 -7.40 0.63
CA ILE A 48 -6.25 -7.19 0.05
C ILE A 48 -6.04 -6.59 -1.33
N HIS A 49 -6.38 -7.34 -2.37
CA HIS A 49 -6.32 -6.85 -3.74
C HIS A 49 -7.53 -5.97 -4.06
N CYS A 50 -7.28 -4.78 -4.57
CA CYS A 50 -8.32 -3.84 -4.99
C CYS A 50 -8.17 -3.48 -6.46
N VAL A 51 -9.30 -3.30 -7.15
CA VAL A 51 -9.33 -2.87 -8.55
C VAL A 51 -8.73 -1.47 -8.80
N ASN A 52 -8.62 -0.62 -7.76
CA ASN A 52 -7.94 0.68 -7.84
C ASN A 52 -7.60 1.23 -6.46
N GLY A 53 -6.74 2.27 -6.43
CA GLY A 53 -6.30 2.91 -5.19
C GLY A 53 -7.42 3.53 -4.35
N LYS A 54 -8.52 3.99 -4.95
CA LYS A 54 -9.68 4.52 -4.19
C LYS A 54 -10.34 3.43 -3.34
N ARG A 55 -10.42 2.20 -3.84
CA ARG A 55 -10.93 1.05 -3.08
C ARG A 55 -9.97 0.64 -1.97
N CYS A 56 -8.66 0.65 -2.22
CA CYS A 56 -7.67 0.37 -1.18
C CYS A 56 -7.68 1.41 -0.06
N LEU A 57 -7.82 2.70 -0.41
CA LEU A 57 -7.97 3.76 0.58
C LEU A 57 -9.21 3.56 1.46
N LYS A 58 -10.31 3.04 0.89
CA LYS A 58 -11.51 2.71 1.67
C LYS A 58 -11.24 1.62 2.72
N HIS A 59 -10.56 0.54 2.34
CA HIS A 59 -10.18 -0.51 3.30
C HIS A 59 -9.33 0.06 4.45
N LEU A 60 -8.41 1.00 4.16
CA LEU A 60 -7.64 1.69 5.20
C LEU A 60 -8.55 2.51 6.13
N THR A 61 -9.42 3.36 5.58
CA THR A 61 -10.27 4.26 6.38
C THR A 61 -11.36 3.54 7.15
N ASP A 62 -11.80 2.36 6.68
CA ASP A 62 -12.76 1.51 7.37
C ASP A 62 -12.09 0.66 8.48
N GLY A 63 -10.76 0.70 8.59
CA GLY A 63 -10.00 -0.11 9.56
C GLY A 63 -9.82 -1.58 9.14
N GLU A 64 -10.13 -1.93 7.89
CA GLU A 64 -9.97 -3.28 7.34
C GLU A 64 -8.52 -3.56 6.89
N ALA A 65 -7.77 -2.49 6.55
CA ALA A 65 -6.36 -2.54 6.23
C ALA A 65 -5.54 -1.62 7.14
N HIS A 66 -4.31 -2.01 7.43
CA HIS A 66 -3.34 -1.20 8.17
C HIS A 66 -2.58 -0.24 7.25
N TYR A 67 -2.35 -0.66 6.01
CA TYR A 67 -1.66 0.12 4.98
C TYR A 67 -2.42 0.02 3.65
N ALA A 68 -2.26 1.01 2.77
CA ALA A 68 -2.83 0.97 1.43
C ALA A 68 -1.92 1.64 0.40
N THR A 69 -1.85 1.07 -0.81
CA THR A 69 -1.28 1.75 -1.97
C THR A 69 -2.33 2.63 -2.63
N VAL A 70 -2.05 3.92 -2.81
CA VAL A 70 -3.01 4.90 -3.32
C VAL A 70 -2.30 5.94 -4.17
N ALA A 71 -2.93 6.39 -5.25
CA ALA A 71 -2.46 7.53 -6.04
C ALA A 71 -2.82 8.86 -5.36
N ASP A 72 -2.19 9.96 -5.78
CA ASP A 72 -2.30 11.28 -5.12
C ASP A 72 -3.73 11.83 -5.10
N THR A 73 -4.48 11.67 -6.20
CA THR A 73 -5.83 12.26 -6.31
C THR A 73 -6.81 11.72 -5.25
N PRO A 74 -6.99 10.40 -5.05
CA PRO A 74 -7.80 9.89 -3.94
C PRO A 74 -7.30 10.32 -2.55
N VAL A 75 -5.98 10.40 -2.35
CA VAL A 75 -5.38 10.85 -1.08
C VAL A 75 -5.80 12.29 -0.77
N VAL A 76 -5.58 13.22 -1.70
CA VAL A 76 -5.94 14.63 -1.51
C VAL A 76 -7.44 14.81 -1.30
N LEU A 77 -8.27 14.18 -2.14
CA LEU A 77 -9.72 14.29 -2.03
C LEU A 77 -10.25 13.73 -0.69
N SER A 78 -9.68 12.63 -0.21
CA SER A 78 -10.07 12.02 1.07
C SER A 78 -9.61 12.85 2.26
N ALA A 79 -8.38 13.38 2.23
CA ALA A 79 -7.86 14.28 3.26
C ALA A 79 -8.68 15.57 3.36
N MET A 80 -9.05 16.17 2.22
CA MET A 80 -9.98 17.32 2.18
C MET A 80 -11.36 16.98 2.75
N GLY A 81 -11.80 15.73 2.60
CA GLY A 81 -13.02 15.19 3.21
C GLY A 81 -12.91 14.89 4.71
N GLY A 82 -11.76 15.16 5.35
CA GLY A 82 -11.56 14.99 6.79
C GLY A 82 -11.04 13.61 7.22
N ALA A 83 -10.74 12.71 6.28
CA ALA A 83 -10.13 11.42 6.61
C ALA A 83 -8.77 11.61 7.30
N LYS A 84 -8.44 10.69 8.20
CA LYS A 84 -7.21 10.70 8.98
C LYS A 84 -6.35 9.51 8.62
N PHE A 85 -5.19 9.77 8.05
CA PHE A 85 -4.16 8.80 7.70
C PHE A 85 -2.83 9.53 7.53
N GLU A 86 -1.74 8.78 7.43
CA GLU A 86 -0.40 9.30 7.19
C GLU A 86 0.16 8.75 5.87
N ILE A 87 0.99 9.54 5.20
CA ILE A 87 1.71 9.11 4.00
C ILE A 87 3.09 8.62 4.44
N LEU A 88 3.35 7.32 4.31
CA LEU A 88 4.59 6.71 4.80
C LEU A 88 5.72 6.75 3.78
N SER A 89 5.38 6.59 2.49
CA SER A 89 6.36 6.53 1.41
C SER A 89 5.73 6.86 0.07
N GLN A 90 6.58 7.11 -0.92
CA GLN A 90 6.19 7.31 -2.31
C GLN A 90 6.73 6.14 -3.14
N LEU A 91 5.85 5.41 -3.82
CA LEU A 91 6.22 4.24 -4.61
C LEU A 91 6.73 4.60 -6.02
N ALA A 92 6.23 5.71 -6.58
CA ALA A 92 6.60 6.20 -7.89
C ALA A 92 6.40 7.72 -7.98
N THR A 93 7.16 8.38 -8.86
CA THR A 93 6.94 9.77 -9.25
C THR A 93 6.61 9.78 -10.73
N THR A 94 5.42 10.27 -11.10
CA THR A 94 4.96 10.27 -12.48
C THR A 94 4.41 11.65 -12.84
N SER A 95 4.63 12.10 -14.08
CA SER A 95 4.22 13.45 -14.53
C SER A 95 3.40 13.44 -15.82
N ARG A 96 3.17 12.25 -16.42
CA ARG A 96 2.55 12.10 -17.73
C ARG A 96 1.65 10.87 -17.84
N GLU A 97 0.99 10.46 -16.75
CA GLU A 97 0.11 9.28 -16.77
C GLU A 97 -1.34 9.61 -17.08
N ASN A 98 -1.86 10.75 -16.58
CA ASN A 98 -3.26 11.12 -16.76
C ASN A 98 -3.39 12.16 -17.88
N HIS A 99 -4.12 11.81 -18.95
CA HIS A 99 -4.39 12.70 -20.08
C HIS A 99 -5.84 12.60 -20.51
N PHE A 100 -6.41 13.72 -20.95
CA PHE A 100 -7.68 13.71 -21.67
C PHE A 100 -7.41 13.28 -23.12
N LEU A 101 -7.97 12.15 -23.51
CA LEU A 101 -8.04 11.76 -24.91
C LEU A 101 -9.44 12.06 -25.44
N ALA A 102 -9.49 12.90 -26.47
CA ALA A 102 -10.70 13.17 -27.22
C ALA A 102 -10.52 12.68 -28.66
N ARG A 103 -11.62 12.30 -29.29
CA ARG A 103 -11.62 11.95 -30.70
C ARG A 103 -11.60 13.21 -31.55
N ALA A 104 -10.54 13.38 -32.34
CA ALA A 104 -10.39 14.54 -33.23
C ALA A 104 -11.55 14.69 -34.24
N ASP A 105 -12.21 13.59 -34.61
CA ASP A 105 -13.28 13.58 -35.59
C ASP A 105 -14.70 13.69 -34.98
N ARG A 106 -14.82 13.68 -33.65
CA ARG A 106 -16.13 13.57 -32.98
C ARG A 106 -16.33 14.45 -31.74
N GLY A 107 -15.37 15.30 -31.38
CA GLY A 107 -15.52 16.39 -30.40
C GLY A 107 -16.10 15.96 -29.06
#